data_AF-S6H4R2-F1
#
_entry.id   AF-S6H4R2-F1
#
_cell.length_a   1.000
_cell.length_b   1.000
_cell.length_c   1.000
_cell.angle_alpha   90.00
_cell.angle_beta   90.00
_cell.angle_gamma   90.00
#
_symmetry.space_group_name_H-M   'P 1'
#
loop_
_entity.id
_entity.type
_entity.pdbx_description
1 polymer ?
#
loop_
_entity_poly.entity_id
_entity_poly.type
_entity_poly.pdbx_seq_one_letter_code
_entity_poly.pdbx_strand_id
1 'polypeptide(L)'
;MHEALLFLDQPAILRHARINAVDGERFGVVSAEGHRYWLSPALGCLLQPAIGDYVLISLSGDQGYILSVLERSQAQSSELRVPGDLYLNLPMGALNIQARNGIALDAGPSLKVEAQSNSARFSKSDINVDRLSVTGVRCDSHWQELNEHAERLSQQVTRHDAQYGDSRRQVRGHEDLHAGSLRQRIAGDWSVRGETLDLFADVAVAIDAQRIKLG
;
A
#
# COMPACT_ATOMS: atom_id res chain seq x y z
N MET A 1 -42.23 3.98 -26.27
CA MET A 1 -41.06 3.71 -27.14
C MET A 1 -41.00 4.62 -28.38
N HIS A 2 -42.13 5.13 -28.90
CA HIS A 2 -42.14 6.09 -30.03
C HIS A 2 -41.67 7.52 -29.66
N GLU A 3 -41.89 8.01 -28.43
CA GLU A 3 -41.43 9.35 -28.00
C GLU A 3 -39.91 9.46 -27.78
N ALA A 4 -39.23 8.35 -27.46
CA ALA A 4 -37.79 8.35 -27.22
C ALA A 4 -36.96 8.59 -28.50
N LEU A 5 -37.55 8.31 -29.68
CA LEU A 5 -36.90 8.49 -30.97
C LEU A 5 -36.96 9.94 -31.46
N LEU A 6 -37.93 10.75 -31.01
CA LEU A 6 -38.06 12.16 -31.41
C LEU A 6 -36.90 13.05 -30.92
N PHE A 7 -36.19 12.62 -29.88
CA PHE A 7 -35.02 13.34 -29.35
C PHE A 7 -33.72 13.05 -30.11
N LEU A 8 -33.68 11.98 -30.93
CA LEU A 8 -32.47 11.57 -31.65
C LEU A 8 -32.17 12.46 -32.87
N ASP A 9 -33.20 13.04 -33.48
CA ASP A 9 -33.08 13.81 -34.73
C ASP A 9 -33.17 15.33 -34.53
N GLN A 10 -33.29 15.81 -33.28
CA GLN A 10 -33.23 17.25 -33.01
C GLN A 10 -31.77 17.74 -33.08
N PRO A 11 -31.48 18.83 -33.81
CA PRO A 11 -30.13 19.35 -33.91
C PRO A 11 -29.64 19.82 -32.53
N ALA A 12 -28.52 19.24 -32.09
CA ALA A 12 -27.83 19.70 -30.91
C ALA A 12 -26.95 20.91 -31.24
N ILE A 13 -27.06 21.97 -30.43
CA ILE A 13 -26.24 23.16 -30.54
C ILE A 13 -25.18 23.14 -29.43
N LEU A 14 -23.92 23.27 -29.82
CA LEU A 14 -22.81 23.42 -28.88
C LEU A 14 -22.62 24.88 -28.51
N ARG A 15 -22.47 25.16 -27.21
CA ARG A 15 -22.20 26.51 -26.71
C ARG A 15 -21.14 26.49 -25.63
N HIS A 16 -20.41 27.59 -25.53
CA HIS A 16 -19.61 27.87 -24.34
C HIS A 16 -20.48 28.53 -23.28
N ALA A 17 -20.26 28.15 -22.02
CA ALA A 17 -20.96 28.71 -20.89
C ALA A 17 -20.05 28.78 -19.65
N ARG A 18 -20.49 29.51 -18.64
CA ARG A 18 -19.87 29.50 -17.31
C ARG A 18 -20.83 28.95 -16.28
N ILE A 19 -20.31 28.13 -15.37
CA ILE A 19 -21.08 27.65 -14.22
C ILE A 19 -21.17 28.79 -13.19
N ASN A 20 -22.38 29.13 -12.76
CA ASN A 20 -22.61 30.18 -11.76
C ASN A 20 -23.42 29.70 -10.54
N ALA A 21 -23.99 28.50 -10.58
CA ALA A 21 -24.75 27.92 -9.48
C ALA A 21 -24.66 26.39 -9.50
N VAL A 22 -24.94 25.78 -8.35
CA VAL A 22 -25.05 24.32 -8.18
C VAL A 22 -26.29 24.02 -7.33
N ASP A 23 -27.04 23.00 -7.71
CA ASP A 23 -28.21 22.48 -6.98
C ASP A 23 -28.21 20.94 -7.10
N GLY A 24 -27.76 20.27 -6.03
CA GLY A 24 -27.50 18.83 -6.05
C GLY A 24 -26.53 18.44 -7.18
N GLU A 25 -26.99 17.61 -8.10
CA GLU A 25 -26.25 17.10 -9.27
C GLU A 25 -26.46 17.95 -10.55
N ARG A 26 -27.14 19.11 -10.43
CA ARG A 26 -27.38 20.03 -11.54
C ARG A 26 -26.60 21.32 -11.36
N PHE A 27 -26.16 21.88 -12.48
CA PHE A 27 -25.35 23.08 -12.56
C PHE A 27 -26.09 24.17 -13.32
N GLY A 28 -26.15 25.35 -12.71
CA GLY A 28 -26.60 26.56 -13.37
C GLY A 28 -25.49 27.05 -14.29
N VAL A 29 -25.76 27.12 -15.59
CA VAL A 29 -24.82 27.59 -16.60
C VAL A 29 -25.36 28.81 -17.31
N VAL A 30 -24.48 29.78 -17.57
CA VAL A 30 -24.80 31.03 -18.27
C VAL A 30 -23.98 31.12 -19.55
N SER A 31 -24.65 31.24 -20.68
CA SER A 31 -23.99 31.45 -21.97
C SER A 31 -23.52 32.89 -22.14
N ALA A 32 -22.66 33.15 -23.13
CA ALA A 32 -22.21 34.51 -23.43
C ALA A 32 -23.34 35.48 -23.82
N GLU A 33 -24.46 34.95 -24.32
CA GLU A 33 -25.67 35.72 -24.68
C GLU A 33 -26.57 35.99 -23.46
N GLY A 34 -26.19 35.54 -22.27
CA GLY A 34 -26.95 35.75 -21.03
C GLY A 34 -28.04 34.70 -20.75
N HIS A 35 -28.23 33.73 -21.65
CA HIS A 35 -29.17 32.62 -21.45
C HIS A 35 -28.71 31.73 -20.30
N ARG A 36 -29.67 31.24 -19.50
CA ARG A 36 -29.42 30.41 -18.31
C ARG A 36 -30.05 29.04 -18.46
N TYR A 37 -29.31 28.00 -18.10
CA TYR A 37 -29.77 26.61 -18.16
C TYR A 37 -29.40 25.87 -16.87
N TRP A 38 -30.20 24.88 -16.49
CA TRP A 38 -29.87 23.92 -15.45
C TRP A 38 -29.53 22.59 -16.10
N LEU A 39 -28.25 22.23 -16.13
CA LEU A 39 -27.76 21.06 -16.85
C LEU A 39 -27.07 20.08 -15.91
N SER A 40 -27.14 18.79 -16.23
CA SER A 40 -26.32 17.76 -15.59
C SER A 40 -25.04 17.54 -16.41
N PRO A 41 -23.94 17.09 -15.78
CA PRO A 41 -22.78 16.59 -16.50
C PRO A 41 -23.19 15.41 -17.38
N ALA A 42 -22.68 15.36 -18.61
CA ALA A 42 -22.74 14.15 -19.41
C ALA A 42 -21.92 13.06 -18.71
N LEU A 43 -22.29 11.78 -18.92
CA LEU A 43 -21.50 10.66 -18.40
C LEU A 43 -20.04 10.68 -18.91
N GLY A 44 -19.81 11.23 -20.11
CA GLY A 44 -18.47 11.43 -20.69
C GLY A 44 -17.73 12.67 -20.18
N CYS A 45 -18.34 13.49 -19.32
CA CYS A 45 -17.68 14.62 -18.69
C CYS A 45 -16.73 14.11 -17.60
N LEU A 46 -15.44 14.04 -17.91
CA LEU A 46 -14.45 13.44 -17.01
C LEU A 46 -14.19 14.27 -15.74
N LEU A 47 -14.05 15.59 -15.88
CA LEU A 47 -13.81 16.46 -14.74
C LEU A 47 -15.14 16.86 -14.10
N GLN A 48 -15.26 16.65 -12.79
CA GLN A 48 -16.39 17.14 -12.01
C GLN A 48 -16.48 18.67 -12.17
N PRO A 49 -17.59 19.20 -12.72
CA PRO A 49 -17.74 20.63 -12.89
C PRO A 49 -17.91 21.34 -11.54
N ALA A 50 -17.42 22.58 -11.48
CA ALA A 50 -17.47 23.45 -10.30
C ALA A 50 -17.92 24.87 -10.66
N ILE A 51 -18.39 25.63 -9.67
CA ILE A 51 -18.76 27.04 -9.86
C ILE A 51 -17.54 27.82 -10.38
N GLY A 52 -17.75 28.62 -11.41
CA GLY A 52 -16.72 29.40 -12.07
C GLY A 52 -16.02 28.70 -13.22
N ASP A 53 -16.28 27.41 -13.46
CA ASP A 53 -15.74 26.68 -14.60
C ASP A 53 -16.31 27.23 -15.91
N TYR A 54 -15.43 27.35 -16.90
CA TYR A 54 -15.79 27.56 -18.29
C TYR A 54 -15.98 26.21 -18.95
N VAL A 55 -17.15 25.98 -19.53
CA VAL A 55 -17.60 24.65 -19.96
C VAL A 55 -18.12 24.66 -21.39
N LEU A 56 -18.06 23.49 -22.04
CA LEU A 56 -18.77 23.19 -23.27
C LEU A 56 -20.10 22.52 -22.92
N ILE A 57 -21.20 23.05 -23.42
CA ILE A 57 -22.55 22.49 -23.24
C ILE A 57 -23.14 22.08 -24.59
N SER A 58 -23.96 21.04 -24.57
CA SER A 58 -24.84 20.65 -25.67
C SER A 58 -26.28 20.93 -25.29
N LEU A 59 -27.04 21.55 -26.20
CA LEU A 59 -28.46 21.86 -26.02
C LEU A 59 -29.26 21.25 -27.18
N SER A 60 -30.33 20.53 -26.88
CA SER A 60 -31.30 20.01 -27.85
C SER A 60 -32.71 20.24 -27.30
N GLY A 61 -33.41 21.21 -27.88
CA GLY A 61 -34.66 21.74 -27.31
C GLY A 61 -34.47 22.26 -25.88
N ASP A 62 -35.27 21.75 -24.95
CA ASP A 62 -35.23 22.11 -23.52
C ASP A 62 -34.26 21.24 -22.69
N GLN A 63 -33.53 20.32 -23.33
CA GLN A 63 -32.60 19.41 -22.66
C GLN A 63 -31.16 19.73 -23.03
N GLY A 64 -30.22 19.35 -22.16
CA GLY A 64 -28.81 19.54 -22.43
C GLY A 64 -27.90 18.93 -21.38
N TYR A 65 -26.61 18.92 -21.71
CA TYR A 65 -25.57 18.38 -20.83
C TYR A 65 -24.32 19.24 -20.87
N ILE A 66 -23.60 19.27 -19.76
CA ILE A 66 -22.21 19.73 -19.73
C ILE A 66 -21.34 18.62 -20.29
N LEU A 67 -20.64 18.88 -21.38
CA LEU A 67 -19.79 17.89 -22.05
C LEU A 67 -18.37 17.88 -21.48
N SER A 68 -17.82 19.06 -21.19
CA SER A 68 -16.43 19.18 -20.71
C SER A 68 -16.22 20.48 -19.94
N VAL A 69 -15.35 20.41 -18.93
CA VAL A 69 -14.73 21.59 -18.31
C VAL A 69 -13.55 22.01 -19.18
N LEU A 70 -13.65 23.17 -19.81
CA LEU A 70 -12.65 23.71 -20.72
C LEU A 70 -11.54 24.43 -19.96
N GLU A 71 -11.92 25.30 -19.03
CA GLU A 71 -11.00 26.06 -18.20
C GLU A 71 -11.55 26.24 -16.79
N ARG A 72 -10.66 26.21 -15.80
CA ARG A 72 -11.01 26.44 -14.41
C ARG A 72 -10.38 27.75 -13.95
N SER A 73 -11.25 28.66 -13.50
CA SER A 73 -10.87 30.05 -13.20
C SER A 73 -10.11 30.24 -11.88
N GLN A 74 -10.11 29.24 -10.99
CA GLN A 74 -9.41 29.26 -9.70
C GLN A 74 -8.61 27.97 -9.47
N ALA A 75 -7.57 28.03 -8.65
CA ALA A 75 -6.83 26.84 -8.21
C ALA A 75 -7.68 25.99 -7.23
N GLN A 76 -8.71 25.31 -7.75
CA GLN A 76 -9.50 24.33 -7.03
C GLN A 76 -9.08 22.92 -7.45
N SER A 77 -9.26 21.94 -6.57
CA SER A 77 -8.95 20.55 -6.87
C SER A 77 -9.77 20.03 -8.06
N SER A 78 -9.09 19.46 -9.06
CA SER A 78 -9.74 18.68 -10.10
C SER A 78 -10.10 17.30 -9.56
N GLU A 79 -11.33 16.86 -9.81
CA GLU A 79 -11.84 15.58 -9.38
C GLU A 79 -12.38 14.80 -10.58
N LEU A 80 -11.96 13.53 -10.70
CA LEU A 80 -12.61 12.54 -11.54
C LEU A 80 -13.56 11.75 -10.64
N ARG A 81 -14.87 11.97 -10.80
CA ARG A 81 -15.91 11.31 -10.00
C ARG A 81 -16.72 10.37 -10.88
N VAL A 82 -16.80 9.11 -10.47
CA VAL A 82 -17.57 8.07 -11.14
C VAL A 82 -18.56 7.46 -10.14
N PRO A 83 -19.86 7.33 -10.48
CA PRO A 83 -20.86 6.81 -9.54
C PRO A 83 -20.77 5.29 -9.32
N GLY A 84 -20.03 4.57 -10.16
CA GLY A 84 -19.85 3.12 -10.09
C GLY A 84 -18.43 2.71 -10.41
N ASP A 85 -18.27 1.47 -10.87
CA ASP A 85 -16.97 0.89 -11.15
C ASP A 85 -16.24 1.59 -12.31
N LEU A 86 -14.93 1.79 -12.14
CA LEU A 86 -14.04 2.31 -13.18
C LEU A 86 -12.94 1.31 -13.51
N TYR A 87 -12.83 0.98 -14.79
CA TYR A 87 -11.78 0.12 -15.32
C TYR A 87 -10.85 0.93 -16.22
N LEU A 88 -9.55 0.93 -15.91
CA LEU A 88 -8.50 1.48 -16.77
C LEU A 88 -7.81 0.31 -17.49
N ASN A 89 -8.11 0.10 -18.77
CA ASN A 89 -7.55 -1.00 -19.56
C ASN A 89 -6.63 -0.46 -20.67
N LEU A 90 -5.39 -0.94 -20.72
CA LEU A 90 -4.38 -0.54 -21.71
C LEU A 90 -3.75 -1.78 -22.39
N PRO A 91 -4.45 -2.46 -23.33
CA PRO A 91 -4.01 -3.76 -23.88
C PRO A 91 -2.64 -3.75 -24.58
N MET A 92 -2.21 -2.59 -25.08
CA MET A 92 -0.93 -2.40 -25.78
C MET A 92 -0.15 -1.21 -25.22
N GLY A 93 -0.44 -0.79 -23.98
CA GLY A 93 0.08 0.45 -23.40
C GLY A 93 0.57 0.29 -21.97
N ALA A 94 1.04 1.40 -21.41
CA ALA A 94 1.49 1.49 -20.02
C ALA A 94 0.76 2.63 -19.31
N LEU A 95 0.38 2.40 -18.05
CA LEU A 95 -0.18 3.43 -17.18
C LEU A 95 0.92 4.01 -16.28
N ASN A 96 1.16 5.31 -16.39
CA ASN A 96 2.07 6.03 -15.50
C ASN A 96 1.26 7.02 -14.65
N ILE A 97 1.42 6.94 -13.33
CA ILE A 97 0.83 7.89 -12.38
C ILE A 97 1.98 8.62 -11.69
N GLN A 98 2.02 9.95 -11.86
CA GLN A 98 3.08 10.80 -11.32
C GLN A 98 2.46 11.97 -10.57
N ALA A 99 2.96 12.24 -9.37
CA ALA A 99 2.52 13.37 -8.57
C ALA A 99 3.71 14.02 -7.85
N ARG A 100 3.76 15.35 -7.87
CA ARG A 100 4.80 16.12 -7.18
C ARG A 100 4.67 16.04 -5.65
N ASN A 101 3.42 16.07 -5.16
CA ASN A 101 3.10 16.19 -3.74
C ASN A 101 2.54 14.88 -3.16
N GLY A 102 2.85 13.74 -3.79
CA GLY A 102 2.47 12.41 -3.31
C GLY A 102 1.20 11.84 -3.95
N ILE A 103 0.95 10.57 -3.66
CA ILE A 103 -0.22 9.79 -4.07
C ILE A 103 -0.81 9.17 -2.80
N ALA A 104 -2.11 9.32 -2.59
CA ALA A 104 -2.86 8.61 -1.56
C ALA A 104 -3.74 7.55 -2.22
N LEU A 105 -3.70 6.32 -1.70
CA LEU A 105 -4.54 5.21 -2.14
C LEU A 105 -5.43 4.79 -0.96
N ASP A 106 -6.72 5.06 -1.07
CA ASP A 106 -7.75 4.60 -0.12
C ASP A 106 -8.66 3.61 -0.84
N ALA A 107 -8.59 2.34 -0.45
CA ALA A 107 -9.21 1.23 -1.16
C ALA A 107 -10.36 0.56 -0.37
N GLY A 108 -10.82 1.18 0.73
CA GLY A 108 -11.85 0.63 1.59
C GLY A 108 -11.52 -0.81 2.05
N PRO A 109 -12.33 -1.83 1.72
CA PRO A 109 -12.14 -3.19 2.21
C PRO A 109 -10.98 -3.96 1.58
N SER A 110 -10.49 -3.58 0.40
CA SER A 110 -9.48 -4.40 -0.30
C SER A 110 -8.61 -3.63 -1.29
N LEU A 111 -7.30 -3.85 -1.20
CA LEU A 111 -6.31 -3.48 -2.21
C LEU A 111 -5.61 -4.75 -2.73
N LYS A 112 -5.68 -5.01 -4.05
CA LYS A 112 -4.97 -6.11 -4.70
C LYS A 112 -3.94 -5.56 -5.68
N VAL A 113 -2.69 -6.00 -5.54
CA VAL A 113 -1.60 -5.70 -6.47
C VAL A 113 -1.05 -7.03 -6.98
N GLU A 114 -1.15 -7.26 -8.29
CA GLU A 114 -0.69 -8.48 -8.95
C GLU A 114 0.21 -8.10 -10.12
N ALA A 115 1.44 -8.57 -10.09
CA ALA A 115 2.44 -8.31 -11.11
C ALA A 115 3.49 -9.42 -11.13
N GLN A 116 4.09 -9.66 -12.29
CA GLN A 116 5.24 -10.57 -12.41
C GLN A 116 6.48 -10.02 -11.69
N SER A 117 6.61 -8.69 -11.64
CA SER A 117 7.69 -8.00 -10.93
C SER A 117 7.16 -6.72 -10.29
N ASN A 118 7.71 -6.37 -9.12
CA ASN A 118 7.42 -5.13 -8.41
C ASN A 118 8.72 -4.55 -7.84
N SER A 119 8.85 -3.24 -7.85
CA SER A 119 9.92 -2.52 -7.17
C SER A 119 9.33 -1.36 -6.41
N ALA A 120 9.58 -1.30 -5.11
CA ALA A 120 9.17 -0.20 -4.26
C ALA A 120 10.41 0.36 -3.55
N ARG A 121 10.64 1.66 -3.69
CA ARG A 121 11.79 2.34 -3.09
C ARG A 121 11.29 3.50 -2.24
N PHE A 122 11.61 3.44 -0.96
CA PHE A 122 11.23 4.45 0.01
C PHE A 122 12.46 4.89 0.78
N SER A 123 12.50 6.16 1.19
CA SER A 123 13.44 6.63 2.22
C SER A 123 12.95 6.27 3.62
N LYS A 124 11.62 6.19 3.80
CA LYS A 124 10.93 5.78 5.02
C LYS A 124 9.67 4.99 4.65
N SER A 125 9.42 3.88 5.35
CA SER A 125 8.18 3.11 5.24
C SER A 125 7.68 2.75 6.64
N ASP A 126 6.41 3.03 6.90
CA ASP A 126 5.71 2.62 8.12
C ASP A 126 4.64 1.60 7.70
N ILE A 127 4.78 0.34 8.12
CA ILE A 127 3.85 -0.75 7.78
C ILE A 127 3.15 -1.17 9.06
N ASN A 128 1.85 -0.89 9.15
CA ASN A 128 0.98 -1.35 10.23
C ASN A 128 0.01 -2.38 9.66
N VAL A 129 0.00 -3.58 10.23
CA VAL A 129 -0.82 -4.68 9.77
C VAL A 129 -1.09 -5.64 10.92
N ASP A 130 -2.33 -6.09 11.05
CA ASP A 130 -2.70 -7.09 12.07
C ASP A 130 -2.11 -8.47 11.77
N ARG A 131 -2.05 -8.84 10.48
CA ARG A 131 -1.47 -10.09 10.00
C ARG A 131 -0.66 -9.88 8.72
N LEU A 132 0.65 -10.11 8.81
CA LEU A 132 1.54 -10.18 7.66
C LEU A 132 1.82 -11.64 7.29
N SER A 133 1.64 -11.99 6.01
CA SER A 133 2.05 -13.28 5.45
C SER A 133 3.00 -13.05 4.30
N VAL A 134 4.22 -13.57 4.41
CA VAL A 134 5.24 -13.49 3.36
C VAL A 134 5.61 -14.91 2.95
N THR A 135 5.61 -15.18 1.65
CA THR A 135 5.98 -16.49 1.10
C THR A 135 6.84 -16.26 -0.12
N GLY A 136 7.94 -17.01 -0.21
CA GLY A 136 8.88 -16.90 -1.31
C GLY A 136 9.95 -17.97 -1.23
N VAL A 137 10.72 -18.10 -2.31
CA VAL A 137 11.84 -19.05 -2.40
C VAL A 137 13.12 -18.48 -1.80
N ARG A 138 13.30 -17.15 -1.91
CA ARG A 138 14.48 -16.43 -1.41
C ARG A 138 14.06 -15.09 -0.83
N CYS A 139 14.66 -14.74 0.30
CA CYS A 139 14.53 -13.43 0.94
C CYS A 139 15.93 -12.97 1.34
N ASP A 140 16.34 -11.82 0.82
CA ASP A 140 17.58 -11.14 1.23
C ASP A 140 17.19 -9.93 2.08
N SER A 141 17.79 -9.82 3.27
CA SER A 141 17.47 -8.77 4.24
C SER A 141 18.75 -8.11 4.71
N HIS A 142 18.87 -6.81 4.50
CA HIS A 142 20.07 -6.04 4.84
C HIS A 142 19.68 -4.86 5.70
N TRP A 143 20.17 -4.85 6.94
CA TRP A 143 19.84 -3.85 7.93
C TRP A 143 21.11 -3.32 8.57
N GLN A 144 21.13 -2.03 8.87
CA GLN A 144 22.12 -1.47 9.79
C GLN A 144 21.74 -1.83 11.24
N GLU A 145 20.45 -1.83 11.54
CA GLU A 145 19.88 -2.19 12.83
C GLU A 145 18.57 -2.94 12.60
N LEU A 146 18.36 -4.02 13.35
CA LEU A 146 17.14 -4.82 13.35
C LEU A 146 16.70 -5.04 14.80
N ASN A 147 15.52 -4.53 15.15
CA ASN A 147 14.91 -4.75 16.45
C ASN A 147 13.65 -5.60 16.26
N GLU A 148 13.65 -6.79 16.86
CA GLU A 148 12.51 -7.70 16.83
C GLU A 148 11.96 -7.88 18.25
N HIS A 149 10.69 -7.51 18.42
CA HIS A 149 9.96 -7.70 19.66
C HIS A 149 8.75 -8.58 19.37
N ALA A 150 8.74 -9.77 19.94
CA ALA A 150 7.66 -10.72 19.77
C ALA A 150 7.32 -11.38 21.11
N GLU A 151 6.03 -11.56 21.38
CA GLU A 151 5.59 -12.39 22.51
C GLU A 151 5.95 -13.86 22.29
N ARG A 152 5.90 -14.29 21.02
CA ARG A 152 6.32 -15.63 20.60
C ARG A 152 7.02 -15.55 19.25
N LEU A 153 8.24 -16.09 19.23
CA LEU A 153 8.98 -16.38 18.01
C LEU A 153 9.08 -17.89 17.84
N SER A 154 8.75 -18.39 16.66
CA SER A 154 8.88 -19.81 16.30
C SER A 154 9.57 -19.91 14.94
N GLN A 155 10.68 -20.63 14.90
CA GLN A 155 11.48 -20.79 13.70
C GLN A 155 11.65 -22.29 13.43
N GLN A 156 11.42 -22.69 12.18
CA GLN A 156 11.69 -24.04 11.70
C GLN A 156 12.68 -23.90 10.55
N VAL A 157 13.92 -24.28 10.79
CA VAL A 157 15.02 -24.01 9.88
C VAL A 157 15.86 -25.29 9.75
N THR A 158 16.06 -25.76 8.52
CA THR A 158 16.91 -26.94 8.26
C THR A 158 18.38 -26.67 8.55
N ARG A 159 18.86 -25.46 8.24
CA ARG A 159 20.22 -25.00 8.54
C ARG A 159 20.21 -23.52 8.89
N HIS A 160 20.74 -23.19 10.06
CA HIS A 160 20.88 -21.83 10.54
C HIS A 160 22.36 -21.54 10.80
N ASP A 161 22.93 -20.60 10.05
CA ASP A 161 24.30 -20.12 10.25
C ASP A 161 24.22 -18.70 10.82
N ALA A 162 24.85 -18.47 11.98
CA ALA A 162 24.92 -17.16 12.59
C ALA A 162 26.34 -16.88 13.08
N GLN A 163 26.81 -15.66 12.83
CA GLN A 163 28.10 -15.15 13.29
C GLN A 163 27.83 -13.85 14.03
N TYR A 164 28.20 -13.83 15.31
CA TYR A 164 27.99 -12.68 16.17
C TYR A 164 29.33 -12.11 16.60
N GLY A 165 29.44 -10.77 16.68
CA GLY A 165 30.56 -10.12 17.33
C GLY A 165 30.43 -10.19 18.86
N ASP A 166 29.29 -9.76 19.39
CA ASP A 166 28.85 -9.93 20.78
C ASP A 166 27.46 -10.58 20.74
N SER A 167 27.22 -11.57 21.61
CA SER A 167 25.91 -12.22 21.76
C SER A 167 25.60 -12.40 23.24
N ARG A 168 24.41 -11.93 23.64
CA ARG A 168 23.90 -12.07 25.00
C ARG A 168 22.54 -12.71 24.93
N ARG A 169 22.42 -13.86 25.57
CA ARG A 169 21.18 -14.61 25.68
C ARG A 169 20.80 -14.71 27.15
N GLN A 170 19.63 -14.20 27.49
CA GLN A 170 19.08 -14.28 28.83
C GLN A 170 17.76 -15.04 28.79
N VAL A 171 17.70 -16.16 29.50
CA VAL A 171 16.49 -16.98 29.62
C VAL A 171 16.04 -16.95 31.07
N ARG A 172 14.83 -16.43 31.33
CA ARG A 172 14.27 -16.37 32.69
C ARG A 172 13.59 -17.67 33.11
N GLY A 173 12.98 -18.35 32.15
CA GLY A 173 12.29 -19.62 32.36
C GLY A 173 13.21 -20.79 32.08
N HIS A 174 12.77 -21.68 31.21
CA HIS A 174 13.50 -22.88 30.83
C HIS A 174 14.18 -22.70 29.47
N GLU A 175 15.42 -23.17 29.38
CA GLU A 175 16.12 -23.39 28.13
C GLU A 175 16.39 -24.88 27.99
N ASP A 176 15.93 -25.48 26.90
CA ASP A 176 16.28 -26.84 26.51
C ASP A 176 17.11 -26.78 25.23
N LEU A 177 18.21 -27.52 25.21
CA LEU A 177 19.10 -27.64 24.05
C LEU A 177 19.30 -29.12 23.76
N HIS A 178 18.59 -29.60 22.75
CA HIS A 178 18.81 -30.93 22.20
C HIS A 178 19.61 -30.83 20.91
N ALA A 179 20.81 -31.42 20.88
CA ALA A 179 21.70 -31.38 19.73
C ALA A 179 22.38 -32.74 19.54
N GLY A 180 22.51 -33.18 18.28
CA GLY A 180 23.29 -34.38 17.94
C GLY A 180 24.80 -34.20 18.21
N SER A 181 25.29 -32.96 18.17
CA SER A 181 26.63 -32.60 18.63
C SER A 181 26.64 -31.15 19.10
N LEU A 182 27.34 -30.89 20.21
CA LEU A 182 27.60 -29.55 20.72
C LEU A 182 29.11 -29.38 20.92
N ARG A 183 29.65 -28.29 20.39
CA ARG A 183 31.05 -27.90 20.62
C ARG A 183 31.09 -26.46 21.08
N GLN A 184 31.66 -26.24 22.25
CA GLN A 184 31.96 -24.91 22.76
C GLN A 184 33.48 -24.75 22.81
N ARG A 185 33.98 -23.66 22.24
CA ARG A 185 35.39 -23.28 22.30
C ARG A 185 35.45 -21.87 22.83
N ILE A 186 36.07 -21.70 23.98
CA ILE A 186 36.06 -20.44 24.72
C ILE A 186 37.53 -20.06 24.96
N ALA A 187 37.89 -18.86 24.55
CA ALA A 187 39.28 -18.38 24.63
C ALA A 187 39.65 -17.89 26.03
N GLY A 188 38.69 -17.28 26.72
CA GLY A 188 38.83 -16.83 28.10
C GLY A 188 38.08 -17.76 29.05
N ASP A 189 37.23 -17.17 29.87
CA ASP A 189 36.54 -17.90 30.94
C ASP A 189 35.28 -18.60 30.45
N TRP A 190 35.16 -19.87 30.79
CA TRP A 190 33.90 -20.61 30.73
C TRP A 190 33.41 -20.87 32.16
N SER A 191 32.23 -20.38 32.50
CA SER A 191 31.61 -20.60 33.80
C SER A 191 30.21 -21.19 33.62
N VAL A 192 29.96 -22.28 34.34
CA VAL A 192 28.65 -22.92 34.44
C VAL A 192 28.35 -23.11 35.92
N ARG A 193 27.14 -22.74 36.33
CA ARG A 193 26.68 -22.84 37.72
C ARG A 193 25.22 -23.26 37.74
N GLY A 194 24.91 -24.22 38.58
CA GLY A 194 23.55 -24.66 38.89
C GLY A 194 23.48 -25.14 40.33
N GLU A 195 22.27 -25.34 40.85
CA GLU A 195 22.06 -26.07 42.10
C GLU A 195 22.51 -27.53 41.97
N THR A 196 22.30 -28.11 40.79
CA THR A 196 22.79 -29.44 40.40
C THR A 196 23.40 -29.36 39.01
N LEU A 197 24.50 -30.07 38.80
CA LEU A 197 25.17 -30.23 37.52
C LEU A 197 25.50 -31.69 37.32
N ASP A 198 24.91 -32.29 36.29
CA ASP A 198 25.14 -33.68 35.92
C ASP A 198 25.93 -33.75 34.62
N LEU A 199 27.06 -34.45 34.66
CA LEU A 199 27.91 -34.71 33.50
C LEU A 199 28.05 -36.22 33.33
N PHE A 200 27.35 -36.78 32.36
CA PHE A 200 27.40 -38.19 32.01
C PHE A 200 28.12 -38.38 30.68
N ALA A 201 28.96 -39.42 30.59
CA ALA A 201 29.56 -39.85 29.33
C ALA A 201 29.71 -41.37 29.33
N ASP A 202 29.36 -42.02 28.22
CA ASP A 202 29.49 -43.48 28.06
C ASP A 202 30.94 -43.92 27.88
N VAL A 203 31.77 -43.05 27.29
CA VAL A 203 33.17 -43.37 26.93
C VAL A 203 34.16 -42.69 27.87
N ALA A 204 34.20 -41.35 27.90
CA ALA A 204 35.14 -40.62 28.73
C ALA A 204 34.69 -39.18 28.99
N VAL A 205 34.99 -38.69 30.18
CA VAL A 205 35.10 -37.26 30.49
C VAL A 205 36.59 -36.97 30.70
N ALA A 206 37.16 -36.07 29.90
CA ALA A 206 38.55 -35.64 30.03
C ALA A 206 38.59 -34.18 30.50
N ILE A 207 39.23 -33.94 31.64
CA ILE A 207 39.46 -32.61 32.20
C ILE A 207 40.96 -32.46 32.41
N ASP A 208 41.56 -31.50 31.73
CA ASP A 208 42.97 -31.15 31.87
C ASP A 208 43.09 -29.69 32.30
N ALA A 209 43.77 -29.46 33.42
CA ALA A 209 44.00 -28.13 33.97
C ALA A 209 45.21 -28.15 34.89
N GLN A 210 45.87 -27.00 35.01
CA GLN A 210 46.93 -26.80 36.00
C GLN A 210 46.42 -26.97 37.43
N ARG A 211 45.14 -26.70 37.68
CA ARG A 211 44.50 -26.88 38.98
C ARG A 211 43.04 -27.28 38.82
N ILE A 212 42.69 -28.40 39.46
CA ILE A 212 41.31 -28.87 39.61
C ILE A 212 40.98 -28.86 41.10
N LYS A 213 39.81 -28.31 41.47
CA LYS A 213 39.26 -28.39 42.82
C LYS A 213 37.93 -29.12 42.76
N LEU A 214 37.82 -30.21 43.51
CA LEU A 214 36.60 -30.98 43.68
C LEU A 214 36.25 -30.93 45.18
N GLY A 215 35.00 -30.62 45.53
CA GLY A 215 34.57 -30.44 46.91
C GLY A 215 33.10 -30.09 47.01
#